data_AF-A0AAJ4MTQ3-F1
#
_entry.id   AF-A0AAJ4MTQ3-F1
#
_cell.length_a   1.000
_cell.length_b   1.000
_cell.length_c   1.000
_cell.angle_alpha   90.00
_cell.angle_beta   90.00
_cell.angle_gamma   90.00
#
_symmetry.space_group_name_H-M   'P 1'
#
loop_
_entity.id
_entity.type
_entity.pdbx_description
1 polymer ?
#
loop_
_entity_poly.entity_id
_entity_poly.type
_entity_poly.pdbx_seq_one_letter_code
_entity_poly.pdbx_strand_id
1 'polypeptide(L)'
;MKLKSLIAAAVLGAATIGSAYAASYTINLTNTTGNLWTGGFNATPTPLGVFTDTFTFTPDATFGSTAQAFLANLSVTGSDPASINFTSANLNGISLTGFGGPTVFGYAQGEVLAPTTLLFNGPMVLTVMGNSNGGSYGGTFNLNLAPVPEPETYGMLLAGLGILGFLARRRKQS
;
A
#
# COMPACT_ATOMS: atom_id res chain seq x y z
N MET A 1 47.82 12.25 27.66
CA MET A 1 46.87 11.61 26.71
C MET A 1 46.25 10.41 27.40
N LYS A 2 44.97 10.45 27.84
CA LYS A 2 44.17 9.25 28.25
C LYS A 2 42.74 9.51 28.78
N LEU A 3 42.18 10.72 28.66
CA LEU A 3 40.80 10.99 29.12
C LEU A 3 39.77 11.16 27.99
N LYS A 4 40.21 11.28 26.74
CA LYS A 4 39.32 11.48 25.57
C LYS A 4 38.65 10.19 25.07
N SER A 5 39.17 9.02 25.46
CA SER A 5 38.67 7.72 24.99
C SER A 5 37.50 7.16 25.81
N LEU A 6 37.27 7.64 27.04
CA LEU A 6 36.15 7.16 27.87
C LEU A 6 34.80 7.76 27.47
N ILE A 7 34.78 9.01 26.96
CA ILE A 7 33.54 9.65 26.52
C ILE A 7 33.02 9.05 25.20
N ALA A 8 33.92 8.61 24.32
CA ALA A 8 33.53 7.96 23.06
C ALA A 8 32.90 6.57 23.25
N ALA A 9 33.21 5.87 24.36
CA ALA A 9 32.63 4.56 24.67
C ALA A 9 31.24 4.66 25.33
N ALA A 10 30.92 5.76 26.01
CA ALA A 10 29.62 5.97 26.64
C ALA A 10 28.52 6.36 25.64
N VAL A 11 28.87 7.04 24.53
CA VAL A 11 27.90 7.45 23.50
C VAL A 11 27.52 6.29 22.57
N LEU A 12 28.35 5.24 22.49
CA LEU A 12 28.02 4.04 21.69
C LEU A 12 27.08 3.06 22.42
N GLY A 13 26.83 3.27 23.72
CA GLY A 13 26.02 2.39 24.57
C GLY A 13 24.56 2.80 24.78
N ALA A 14 24.11 3.91 24.19
CA ALA A 14 22.77 4.49 24.44
C ALA A 14 21.80 4.40 23.24
N ALA A 15 22.09 3.54 22.26
CA ALA A 15 21.17 3.21 21.19
C ALA A 15 20.86 1.71 21.18
N THR A 16 20.38 1.18 22.32
CA THR A 16 19.46 0.04 22.24
C THR A 16 18.14 0.56 21.70
N ILE A 17 18.14 0.93 20.41
CA ILE A 17 16.92 1.07 19.64
C ILE A 17 16.33 -0.34 19.67
N GLY A 18 15.18 -0.51 20.31
CA GLY A 18 14.47 -1.79 20.25
C GLY A 18 14.39 -2.21 18.79
N SER A 19 14.91 -3.39 18.46
CA SER A 19 14.85 -3.93 17.12
C SER A 19 13.38 -4.04 16.71
N ALA A 20 12.92 -3.15 15.83
CA ALA A 20 11.59 -3.28 15.24
C ALA A 20 11.58 -4.55 14.37
N TYR A 21 10.59 -5.41 14.58
CA TYR A 21 10.45 -6.62 13.78
C TYR A 21 9.76 -6.29 12.47
N ALA A 22 10.21 -6.89 11.38
CA ALA A 22 9.65 -6.65 10.06
C ALA A 22 9.35 -7.95 9.34
N ALA A 23 8.12 -8.07 8.83
CA ALA A 23 7.69 -9.13 7.95
C ALA A 23 7.32 -8.59 6.57
N SER A 24 7.47 -9.42 5.54
CA SER A 24 7.12 -9.07 4.17
C SER A 24 6.21 -10.12 3.56
N TYR A 25 5.16 -9.66 2.89
CA TYR A 25 4.10 -10.48 2.32
C TYR A 25 3.87 -10.10 0.86
N THR A 26 3.57 -11.11 0.04
CA THR A 26 3.12 -10.91 -1.34
C THR A 26 1.66 -11.32 -1.45
N ILE A 27 0.82 -10.41 -1.92
CA ILE A 27 -0.62 -10.60 -2.04
C ILE A 27 -1.00 -10.55 -3.51
N ASN A 28 -1.48 -11.68 -4.03
CA ASN A 28 -1.98 -11.77 -5.39
C ASN A 28 -3.46 -11.37 -5.40
N LEU A 29 -3.76 -10.21 -5.99
CA LEU A 29 -5.11 -9.71 -6.15
C LEU A 29 -5.84 -10.56 -7.20
N THR A 30 -7.15 -10.69 -7.00
CA THR A 30 -8.05 -11.40 -7.91
C THR A 30 -8.83 -10.37 -8.71
N ASN A 31 -8.83 -10.51 -10.04
CA ASN A 31 -9.72 -9.71 -10.90
C ASN A 31 -11.16 -10.19 -10.69
N THR A 32 -12.02 -9.29 -10.22
CA THR A 32 -13.43 -9.61 -9.96
C THR A 32 -14.34 -9.11 -11.07
N THR A 33 -14.05 -7.95 -11.67
CA THR A 33 -14.84 -7.40 -12.78
C THR A 33 -14.05 -6.32 -13.53
N GLY A 34 -13.93 -6.44 -14.85
CA GLY A 34 -13.28 -5.44 -15.69
C GLY A 34 -11.85 -5.15 -15.23
N ASN A 35 -11.60 -3.92 -14.80
CA ASN A 35 -10.30 -3.48 -14.29
C ASN A 35 -10.18 -3.51 -12.76
N LEU A 36 -11.18 -4.06 -12.05
CA LEU A 36 -11.18 -4.14 -10.60
C LEU A 36 -10.48 -5.42 -10.13
N TRP A 37 -9.43 -5.24 -9.33
CA TRP A 37 -8.65 -6.26 -8.67
C TRP A 37 -8.76 -6.08 -7.16
N THR A 38 -9.00 -7.16 -6.42
CA THR A 38 -9.18 -7.10 -4.97
C THR A 38 -8.53 -8.29 -4.27
N GLY A 39 -8.15 -8.10 -3.02
CA GLY A 39 -7.57 -9.14 -2.19
C GLY A 39 -7.67 -8.83 -0.71
N GLY A 40 -7.83 -9.87 0.09
CA GLY A 40 -7.65 -9.79 1.54
C GLY A 40 -6.18 -10.00 1.91
N PHE A 41 -5.76 -9.41 3.02
CA PHE A 41 -4.45 -9.66 3.63
C PHE A 41 -4.58 -9.65 5.15
N ASN A 42 -3.64 -10.31 5.83
CA ASN A 42 -3.59 -10.35 7.28
C ASN A 42 -2.15 -10.57 7.76
N ALA A 43 -1.88 -10.15 9.00
CA ALA A 43 -0.62 -10.43 9.68
C ALA A 43 -0.83 -10.54 11.19
N THR A 44 0.09 -11.25 11.82
CA THR A 44 0.17 -11.44 13.27
C THR A 44 1.60 -11.02 13.67
N PRO A 45 1.81 -9.74 14.04
CA PRO A 45 3.15 -9.27 14.39
C PRO A 45 3.71 -10.05 15.57
N THR A 46 4.85 -10.68 15.34
CA THR A 46 5.55 -11.47 16.36
C THR A 46 7.06 -11.27 16.24
N PRO A 47 7.78 -11.19 17.37
CA PRO A 47 7.29 -11.13 18.75
C PRO A 47 6.58 -9.80 19.08
N LEU A 48 6.08 -9.68 20.31
CA LEU A 48 5.41 -8.47 20.80
C LEU A 48 6.34 -7.26 20.78
N GLY A 49 5.78 -6.06 20.61
CA GLY A 49 6.52 -4.81 20.53
C GLY A 49 6.34 -4.09 19.19
N VAL A 50 7.28 -3.17 18.90
CA VAL A 50 7.26 -2.35 17.68
C VAL A 50 7.51 -3.21 16.45
N PHE A 51 6.70 -3.02 15.41
CA PHE A 51 6.82 -3.74 14.14
C PHE A 51 6.70 -2.82 12.92
N THR A 52 7.16 -3.34 11.78
CA THR A 52 7.02 -2.74 10.44
C THR A 52 6.80 -3.85 9.42
N ASP A 53 5.56 -4.05 9.01
CA ASP A 53 5.21 -5.05 8.00
C ASP A 53 5.08 -4.41 6.62
N THR A 54 5.39 -5.17 5.58
CA THR A 54 5.19 -4.75 4.19
C THR A 54 4.33 -5.75 3.42
N PHE A 55 3.34 -5.25 2.69
CA PHE A 55 2.51 -6.04 1.78
C PHE A 55 2.72 -5.53 0.36
N THR A 56 3.24 -6.39 -0.50
CA THR A 56 3.39 -6.11 -1.93
C THR A 56 2.22 -6.75 -2.68
N PHE A 57 1.43 -5.93 -3.36
CA PHE A 57 0.25 -6.38 -4.10
C PHE A 57 0.58 -6.56 -5.58
N THR A 58 0.05 -7.62 -6.18
CA THR A 58 0.13 -7.89 -7.62
C THR A 58 -1.29 -8.01 -8.19
N PRO A 59 -1.60 -7.52 -9.41
CA PRO A 59 -0.68 -6.94 -10.39
C PRO A 59 -0.18 -5.54 -10.01
N ASP A 60 0.89 -5.12 -10.67
CA ASP A 60 1.47 -3.79 -10.53
C ASP A 60 0.47 -2.69 -10.95
N ALA A 61 0.56 -1.53 -10.30
CA ALA A 61 -0.20 -0.37 -10.71
C ALA A 61 0.31 0.19 -12.04
N THR A 62 -0.62 0.69 -12.85
CA THR A 62 -0.33 1.56 -13.99
C THR A 62 -0.71 3.00 -13.67
N PHE A 63 -0.05 3.96 -14.31
CA PHE A 63 -0.29 5.38 -14.14
C PHE A 63 -1.76 5.71 -14.40
N GLY A 64 -2.39 6.40 -13.44
CA GLY A 64 -3.81 6.74 -13.48
C GLY A 64 -4.73 5.68 -12.86
N SER A 65 -4.20 4.56 -12.36
CA SER A 65 -4.99 3.58 -11.60
C SER A 65 -5.50 4.20 -10.30
N THR A 66 -6.57 3.66 -9.73
CA THR A 66 -7.08 4.10 -8.43
C THR A 66 -6.97 2.98 -7.41
N ALA A 67 -6.40 3.25 -6.24
CA ALA A 67 -6.31 2.30 -5.15
C ALA A 67 -7.14 2.75 -3.93
N GLN A 68 -7.64 1.77 -3.19
CA GLN A 68 -8.29 1.92 -1.90
C GLN A 68 -7.83 0.77 -1.00
N ALA A 69 -7.60 1.04 0.27
CA ALA A 69 -7.17 0.04 1.23
C ALA A 69 -7.86 0.27 2.57
N PHE A 70 -8.12 -0.81 3.28
CA PHE A 70 -8.61 -0.80 4.65
C PHE A 70 -7.86 -1.87 5.42
N LEU A 71 -7.40 -1.56 6.62
CA LEU A 71 -6.96 -2.56 7.59
C LEU A 71 -7.45 -2.20 8.99
N ALA A 72 -7.71 -3.21 9.79
CA ALA A 72 -8.13 -3.03 11.17
C ALA A 72 -7.73 -4.21 12.05
N ASN A 73 -7.78 -3.95 13.36
CA ASN A 73 -7.82 -4.99 14.38
C ASN A 73 -8.92 -4.67 15.39
N LEU A 74 -9.25 -5.69 16.18
CA LEU A 74 -10.12 -5.59 17.34
C LEU A 74 -9.30 -5.82 18.61
N SER A 75 -9.70 -5.15 19.68
CA SER A 75 -9.22 -5.46 21.03
C SER A 75 -9.74 -6.83 21.48
N VAL A 76 -8.83 -7.72 21.89
CA VAL A 76 -9.19 -9.06 22.40
C VAL A 76 -9.90 -8.99 23.76
N THR A 77 -9.56 -8.01 24.60
CA THR A 77 -10.11 -7.85 25.96
C THR A 77 -11.30 -6.90 26.01
N GLY A 78 -11.49 -6.08 24.97
CA GLY A 78 -12.57 -5.09 24.89
C GLY A 78 -12.41 -3.88 25.82
N SER A 79 -11.50 -3.93 26.79
CA SER A 79 -11.17 -2.85 27.72
C SER A 79 -9.90 -2.07 27.34
N ASP A 80 -9.02 -2.67 26.53
CA ASP A 80 -7.81 -2.02 26.04
C ASP A 80 -8.06 -1.36 24.67
N PRO A 81 -7.37 -0.23 24.36
CA PRO A 81 -7.62 0.56 23.15
C PRO A 81 -7.42 -0.22 21.84
N ALA A 82 -6.49 -1.18 21.79
CA ALA A 82 -6.34 -2.16 20.72
C ALA A 82 -5.29 -3.22 21.09
N SER A 83 -5.42 -4.44 20.54
CA SER A 83 -4.36 -5.45 20.61
C SER A 83 -3.16 -5.05 19.75
N ILE A 84 -3.42 -4.35 18.64
CA ILE A 84 -2.40 -3.73 17.79
C ILE A 84 -2.66 -2.23 17.70
N ASN A 85 -1.69 -1.43 18.15
CA ASN A 85 -1.74 0.03 18.03
C ASN A 85 -0.99 0.45 16.77
N PHE A 86 -1.72 0.77 15.70
CA PHE A 86 -1.12 1.33 14.49
C PHE A 86 -0.54 2.70 14.78
N THR A 87 0.70 2.91 14.34
CA THR A 87 1.39 4.20 14.40
C THR A 87 1.34 4.91 13.05
N SER A 88 1.41 4.15 11.96
CA SER A 88 1.20 4.66 10.60
C SER A 88 0.97 3.52 9.62
N ALA A 89 0.24 3.79 8.55
CA ALA A 89 0.30 2.99 7.33
C ALA A 89 0.45 3.88 6.11
N ASN A 90 1.19 3.44 5.10
CA ASN A 90 1.32 4.16 3.83
C ASN A 90 1.45 3.22 2.62
N LEU A 91 0.91 3.65 1.48
CA LEU A 91 1.06 2.98 0.19
C LEU A 91 2.06 3.76 -0.67
N ASN A 92 3.28 3.25 -0.86
CA ASN A 92 4.34 3.91 -1.65
C ASN A 92 4.54 5.41 -1.31
N GLY A 93 4.44 5.79 -0.03
CA GLY A 93 4.56 7.19 0.41
C GLY A 93 3.23 7.94 0.55
N ILE A 94 2.10 7.36 0.14
CA ILE A 94 0.76 7.92 0.34
C ILE A 94 0.22 7.44 1.69
N SER A 95 0.10 8.34 2.67
CA SER A 95 -0.37 8.00 4.01
C SER A 95 -1.84 7.58 4.03
N LEU A 96 -2.14 6.55 4.83
CA LEU A 96 -3.49 6.20 5.23
C LEU A 96 -3.92 7.08 6.41
N THR A 97 -5.24 7.21 6.60
CA THR A 97 -5.83 7.91 7.74
C THR A 97 -6.30 6.93 8.79
N GLY A 98 -5.77 7.09 10.01
CA GLY A 98 -6.15 6.26 11.15
C GLY A 98 -7.53 6.57 11.68
N PHE A 99 -8.19 5.54 12.20
CA PHE A 99 -9.40 5.64 13.00
C PHE A 99 -9.30 4.71 14.22
N GLY A 100 -10.04 5.04 15.26
CA GLY A 100 -10.16 4.16 16.41
C GLY A 100 -11.20 4.65 17.39
N GLY A 101 -11.80 3.71 18.14
CA GLY A 101 -12.79 4.06 19.15
C GLY A 101 -13.52 2.85 19.75
N PRO A 102 -14.31 3.10 20.80
CA PRO A 102 -15.17 2.08 21.38
C PRO A 102 -16.28 1.68 20.41
N THR A 103 -16.65 0.42 20.49
CA THR A 103 -17.71 -0.25 19.72
C THR A 103 -18.58 -1.04 20.70
N VAL A 104 -19.71 -1.56 20.25
CA VAL A 104 -20.59 -2.42 21.07
C VAL A 104 -19.89 -3.74 21.47
N PHE A 105 -18.80 -4.10 20.80
CA PHE A 105 -18.06 -5.35 21.00
C PHE A 105 -16.66 -5.15 21.61
N GLY A 106 -16.33 -3.94 22.10
CA GLY A 106 -15.00 -3.61 22.63
C GLY A 106 -14.42 -2.39 21.94
N TYR A 107 -13.16 -2.42 21.54
CA TYR A 107 -12.51 -1.34 20.79
C TYR A 107 -12.02 -1.83 19.41
N ALA A 108 -12.12 -0.95 18.41
CA ALA A 108 -11.56 -1.17 17.08
C ALA A 108 -10.58 -0.05 16.73
N GLN A 109 -9.52 -0.42 16.03
CA GLN A 109 -8.57 0.53 15.44
C GLN A 109 -8.21 0.07 14.03
N GLY A 110 -7.99 1.02 13.13
CA GLY A 110 -7.56 0.71 11.79
C GLY A 110 -7.04 1.92 11.02
N GLU A 111 -6.71 1.67 9.77
CA GLU A 111 -6.15 2.64 8.83
C GLU A 111 -6.91 2.51 7.51
N VAL A 112 -7.20 3.63 6.87
CA VAL A 112 -7.94 3.66 5.60
C VAL A 112 -7.22 4.51 4.58
N LEU A 113 -7.06 3.98 3.37
CA LEU A 113 -6.73 4.75 2.19
C LEU A 113 -8.04 5.06 1.47
N ALA A 114 -8.45 6.33 1.45
CA ALA A 114 -9.53 6.79 0.60
C ALA A 114 -9.17 6.53 -0.88
N PRO A 115 -10.16 6.40 -1.79
CA PRO A 115 -9.90 6.20 -3.22
C PRO A 115 -8.89 7.23 -3.75
N THR A 116 -7.71 6.77 -4.15
CA THR A 116 -6.57 7.63 -4.50
C THR A 116 -6.02 7.24 -5.87
N THR A 117 -5.86 8.22 -6.75
CA THR A 117 -5.21 8.02 -8.05
C THR A 117 -3.71 7.86 -7.88
N LEU A 118 -3.17 6.78 -8.43
CA LEU A 118 -1.75 6.44 -8.43
C LEU A 118 -1.07 7.08 -9.64
N LEU A 119 -0.03 7.86 -9.38
CA LEU A 119 0.74 8.59 -10.40
C LEU A 119 2.09 7.92 -10.69
N PHE A 120 2.14 6.60 -10.60
CA PHE A 120 3.33 5.80 -10.85
C PHE A 120 2.98 4.49 -11.55
N ASN A 121 4.00 3.87 -12.14
CA ASN A 121 3.96 2.49 -12.64
C ASN A 121 4.79 1.61 -11.72
N GLY A 122 4.31 0.43 -11.38
CA GLY A 122 5.07 -0.60 -10.67
C GLY A 122 4.39 -1.13 -9.41
N PRO A 123 5.15 -1.84 -8.56
CA PRO A 123 4.59 -2.58 -7.44
C PRO A 123 3.99 -1.64 -6.40
N MET A 124 2.85 -2.06 -5.87
CA MET A 124 2.17 -1.39 -4.77
C MET A 124 2.61 -2.03 -3.46
N VAL A 125 3.27 -1.27 -2.61
CA VAL A 125 3.81 -1.69 -1.32
C VAL A 125 3.14 -0.88 -0.22
N LEU A 126 2.29 -1.54 0.55
CA LEU A 126 1.73 -1.01 1.80
C LEU A 126 2.70 -1.31 2.93
N THR A 127 3.20 -0.27 3.60
CA THR A 127 3.97 -0.40 4.84
C THR A 127 3.06 -0.12 6.01
N VAL A 128 3.02 -1.02 6.99
CA VAL A 128 2.21 -0.92 8.20
C VAL A 128 3.14 -0.92 9.41
N MET A 129 3.08 0.12 10.22
CA MET A 129 3.89 0.28 11.42
C MET A 129 3.00 0.38 12.64
N GLY A 130 3.44 -0.20 13.74
CA GLY A 130 2.70 -0.14 14.98
C GLY A 130 3.43 -0.80 16.14
N ASN A 131 2.69 -0.95 17.24
CA ASN A 131 3.12 -1.70 18.40
C ASN A 131 2.09 -2.82 18.68
N SER A 132 2.57 -4.07 18.73
CA SER A 132 1.76 -5.24 19.02
C SER A 132 1.84 -5.60 20.50
N ASN A 133 0.69 -5.61 21.16
CA ASN A 133 0.52 -6.18 22.50
C ASN A 133 -0.07 -7.61 22.42
N GLY A 134 -0.20 -8.15 21.20
CA GLY A 134 -0.84 -9.42 20.88
C GLY A 134 -1.84 -9.29 19.75
N GLY A 135 -2.45 -10.40 19.33
CA GLY A 135 -3.49 -10.41 18.30
C GLY A 135 -2.96 -10.31 16.86
N SER A 136 -3.88 -10.06 15.94
CA SER A 136 -3.63 -9.95 14.50
C SER A 136 -4.44 -8.79 13.91
N TYR A 137 -4.05 -8.36 12.72
CA TYR A 137 -4.81 -7.43 11.91
C TYR A 137 -5.04 -8.01 10.53
N GLY A 138 -6.05 -7.47 9.86
CA GLY A 138 -6.36 -7.83 8.49
C GLY A 138 -7.08 -6.72 7.77
N GLY A 139 -7.18 -6.86 6.47
CA GLY A 139 -7.63 -5.79 5.61
C GLY A 139 -8.01 -6.26 4.22
N THR A 140 -8.52 -5.31 3.45
CA THR A 140 -8.82 -5.45 2.04
C THR A 140 -8.05 -4.40 1.25
N PHE A 141 -7.62 -4.80 0.06
CA PHE A 141 -6.99 -3.92 -0.90
C PHE A 141 -7.77 -3.99 -2.21
N ASN A 142 -8.12 -2.83 -2.75
CA ASN A 142 -8.84 -2.70 -4.01
C ASN A 142 -8.02 -1.83 -4.96
N LEU A 143 -7.77 -2.35 -6.14
CA LEU A 143 -7.09 -1.68 -7.24
C LEU A 143 -8.04 -1.65 -8.43
N ASN A 144 -8.37 -0.46 -8.91
CA ASN A 144 -8.97 -0.28 -10.22
C ASN A 144 -7.86 0.14 -11.20
N LEU A 145 -7.42 -0.76 -12.05
CA LEU A 145 -6.37 -0.47 -13.03
C LEU A 145 -6.85 0.56 -14.05
N ALA A 146 -5.98 1.50 -14.41
CA ALA A 146 -6.26 2.43 -15.48
C ALA A 146 -6.54 1.65 -16.78
N PRO A 147 -7.59 2.01 -17.54
CA PRO A 147 -7.78 1.45 -18.88
C PRO A 147 -6.53 1.69 -19.72
N VAL A 148 -5.91 0.62 -20.18
CA VAL A 148 -4.83 0.70 -21.18
C VAL A 148 -5.52 0.60 -22.55
N PRO A 149 -5.38 1.61 -23.43
CA PRO A 149 -5.95 1.51 -24.76
C PRO A 149 -5.33 0.32 -25.50
N GLU A 150 -6.18 -0.55 -26.02
CA GLU A 150 -5.71 -1.75 -26.71
C GLU A 150 -4.85 -1.37 -27.92
N PRO A 151 -3.84 -2.18 -28.28
CA PRO A 151 -2.99 -1.94 -29.45
C PRO A 151 -3.82 -1.74 -30.73
N GLU A 152 -4.98 -2.41 -30.81
CA GLU A 152 -5.92 -2.29 -31.91
C GLU A 152 -6.50 -0.87 -32.04
N THR A 153 -6.74 -0.17 -30.93
CA THR A 153 -7.23 1.21 -30.96
C THR A 153 -6.20 2.14 -31.60
N TYR A 154 -4.92 1.94 -31.28
CA TYR A 154 -3.83 2.68 -31.94
C TYR A 154 -3.65 2.27 -33.40
N GLY A 155 -3.79 0.98 -33.71
CA GLY A 155 -3.79 0.47 -35.08
C GLY A 155 -4.91 1.08 -35.93
N MET A 156 -6.13 1.17 -35.40
CA MET A 156 -7.29 1.76 -36.05
C MET A 156 -7.15 3.28 -36.21
N LEU A 157 -6.58 3.97 -35.22
CA LEU A 157 -6.24 5.38 -35.33
C LEU A 157 -5.22 5.62 -36.45
N LEU A 158 -4.14 4.84 -36.47
CA LEU A 158 -3.10 4.93 -37.49
C LEU A 158 -3.64 4.58 -38.89
N ALA A 159 -4.49 3.56 -38.99
CA ALA A 159 -5.18 3.20 -40.23
C ALA A 159 -6.07 4.35 -40.71
N GLY A 160 -6.85 4.96 -39.82
CA GLY A 160 -7.68 6.14 -40.13
C GLY A 160 -6.84 7.32 -40.61
N LEU A 161 -5.72 7.61 -39.94
CA LEU A 161 -4.78 8.66 -40.34
C LEU A 161 -4.12 8.36 -41.70
N GLY A 162 -3.79 7.10 -41.97
CA GLY A 162 -3.25 6.65 -43.25
C GLY A 162 -4.21 6.92 -44.42
N ILE A 163 -5.50 6.61 -44.23
CA ILE A 163 -6.55 6.88 -45.22
C ILE A 163 -6.69 8.38 -45.47
N LEU A 164 -6.75 9.19 -44.41
CA LEU A 164 -6.86 10.65 -44.52
C LEU A 164 -5.65 11.27 -45.24
N GLY A 165 -4.43 10.82 -44.92
CA GLY A 165 -3.21 11.25 -45.59
C GLY A 165 -3.19 10.90 -47.08
N PHE A 166 -3.64 9.70 -47.44
CA PHE A 166 -3.77 9.28 -48.84
C PHE A 166 -4.77 10.14 -49.62
N LEU A 167 -5.94 10.42 -49.04
CA LEU A 167 -6.95 11.28 -49.65
C LEU A 167 -6.45 12.72 -49.83
N ALA A 168 -5.75 13.28 -48.83
CA ALA A 168 -5.15 14.60 -48.93
C ALA A 168 -4.09 14.68 -50.04
N ARG A 169 -3.27 13.63 -50.23
CA ARG A 169 -2.30 13.55 -51.32
C ARG A 169 -2.98 13.55 -52.70
N ARG A 170 -4.07 12.78 -52.87
CA ARG A 170 -4.83 12.76 -54.13
C ARG A 170 -5.39 14.13 -54.48
N ARG A 171 -5.90 14.88 -53.50
CA ARG A 171 -6.47 16.23 -53.73
C ARG A 171 -5.42 17.27 -54.13
N LYS A 172 -4.15 17.09 -53.77
CA LYS A 172 -3.06 17.98 -54.21
C LYS A 172 -2.55 17.70 -55.63
N GLN A 173 -2.87 16.54 -56.19
CA GLN A 173 -2.46 16.14 -57.54
C GLN A 173 -3.58 16.32 -58.58
N SER A 174 -4.74 16.86 -58.16
CA SER A 174 -5.82 17.35 -59.01
C SER A 174 -5.83 18.87 -58.96
#